data_AF-A0A2I4JRD3-F1
#
_entry.id   AF-A0A2I4JRD3-F1
#
_cell.length_a   1.000
_cell.length_b   1.000
_cell.length_c   1.000
_cell.angle_alpha   90.00
_cell.angle_beta   90.00
_cell.angle_gamma   90.00
#
_symmetry.space_group_name_H-M   'P 1'
#
loop_
_entity.id
_entity.type
_entity.pdbx_description
1 polymer ?
#
loop_
_entity_poly.entity_id
_entity_poly.type
_entity_poly.pdbx_seq_one_letter_code
_entity_poly.pdbx_strand_id
1 'polypeptide(L)' 'MKGYLLFAVLLILAIGTEIALGDCLSGRYKGPCAVWDNETCRRVCGEEGRRSGHCSPSLKCWCEGC' A
#
# COMPACT_ATOMS: atom_id res chain seq x y z
N MET A 1 -3.21 -37.90 -2.68
CA MET A 1 -3.78 -36.92 -1.71
C MET A 1 -2.75 -35.95 -1.09
N LYS A 2 -1.43 -36.13 -1.27
CA LYS A 2 -0.39 -35.21 -0.70
C LYS A 2 -0.17 -33.92 -1.50
N GLY A 3 -0.35 -33.94 -2.82
CA GLY A 3 -0.11 -32.77 -3.69
C GLY A 3 -1.06 -31.59 -3.45
N TYR A 4 -2.30 -31.87 -3.05
CA TYR A 4 -3.28 -30.83 -2.72
C TYR A 4 -2.89 -30.00 -1.49
N LEU A 5 -2.17 -30.59 -0.53
CA LEU A 5 -1.69 -29.85 0.64
C LEU A 5 -0.58 -28.87 0.27
N LEU A 6 0.35 -29.29 -0.59
CA LEU A 6 1.39 -28.40 -1.11
C LEU A 6 0.77 -27.26 -1.93
N PHE A 7 -0.21 -27.57 -2.76
CA PHE A 7 -0.94 -26.59 -3.55
C PHE A 7 -1.73 -25.59 -2.68
N ALA A 8 -2.39 -26.08 -1.63
CA ALA A 8 -3.10 -25.25 -0.67
C ALA A 8 -2.15 -24.31 0.09
N VAL A 9 -0.98 -24.79 0.52
CA VAL A 9 0.03 -23.95 1.20
C VAL A 9 0.56 -22.87 0.28
N LEU A 10 0.86 -23.19 -0.99
CA LEU A 10 1.30 -22.22 -1.98
C LEU A 10 0.24 -21.16 -2.28
N LEU A 11 -1.03 -21.56 -2.38
CA LEU A 11 -2.15 -20.64 -2.55
C LEU A 11 -2.30 -19.69 -1.36
N ILE A 12 -2.23 -20.20 -0.13
CA ILE A 12 -2.33 -19.37 1.08
C ILE A 12 -1.16 -18.37 1.14
N LEU A 13 0.06 -18.81 0.81
CA LEU A 13 1.24 -17.93 0.75
C LEU A 13 1.10 -16.83 -0.31
N ALA A 14 0.64 -17.18 -1.51
CA ALA A 14 0.46 -16.22 -2.59
C ALA A 14 -0.63 -15.18 -2.27
N ILE A 15 -1.72 -15.59 -1.63
CA ILE A 15 -2.79 -14.66 -1.22
C ILE A 15 -2.29 -13.78 -0.05
N GLY A 16 -1.51 -14.34 0.87
CA GLY A 16 -0.96 -13.59 2.00
C GLY A 16 0.01 -12.47 1.62
N THR A 17 0.77 -12.63 0.53
CA THR A 17 1.71 -11.60 0.05
C THR A 17 1.02 -10.40 -0.59
N GLU A 18 -0.13 -10.61 -1.24
CA GLU A 18 -0.92 -9.53 -1.86
C GLU A 18 -1.61 -8.66 -0.78
N ILE A 19 -2.00 -9.25 0.35
CA ILE A 19 -2.64 -8.54 1.47
C ILE A 19 -1.63 -7.70 2.25
N ALA A 20 -0.34 -8.04 2.19
CA ALA A 20 0.75 -7.34 2.91
C ALA A 20 1.35 -6.14 2.14
N LEU A 21 0.75 -5.78 1.00
CA LEU A 21 1.16 -4.66 0.15
C LEU A 21 -0.04 -3.73 -0.14
N GLY A 22 -0.96 -3.63 0.82
CA GLY A 22 -2.12 -2.76 0.68
C GLY A 22 -1.70 -1.30 0.75
N ASP A 23 -2.37 -0.46 -0.04
CA ASP A 23 -2.26 0.98 0.13
C ASP A 23 -3.11 1.42 1.33
N CYS A 24 -2.57 2.28 2.18
CA CYS A 24 -3.28 2.84 3.32
C CYS A 24 -3.33 4.37 3.25
N LEU A 25 -4.34 4.97 3.86
CA LEU A 25 -4.40 6.43 3.97
C LEU A 25 -3.27 6.94 4.89
N SER A 26 -2.54 7.95 4.44
CA SER A 26 -1.55 8.64 5.27
C SER A 26 -2.22 9.24 6.51
N GLY A 27 -1.61 9.03 7.69
CA GLY A 27 -2.08 9.60 8.95
C GLY A 27 -1.60 11.04 9.19
N ARG A 28 -0.55 11.49 8.49
CA ARG A 28 0.08 12.80 8.66
C ARG A 28 -0.21 13.78 7.52
N TYR A 29 -0.53 13.29 6.31
CA TYR A 29 -0.86 14.15 5.17
C TYR A 29 -2.18 14.88 5.43
N LYS A 30 -2.19 16.20 5.20
CA LYS A 30 -3.38 17.05 5.41
C LYS A 30 -3.70 17.83 4.14
N GLY A 31 -5.00 17.95 3.86
CA GLY A 31 -5.52 18.63 2.68
C GLY A 31 -5.74 17.69 1.49
N PRO A 32 -6.17 18.24 0.36
CA PRO A 32 -6.31 17.48 -0.88
C PRO A 32 -4.93 17.04 -1.40
N CYS A 33 -4.89 15.89 -2.05
CA CYS A 33 -3.71 15.36 -2.76
C CYS A 33 -4.03 15.41 -4.25
N ALA A 34 -3.53 16.41 -4.96
CA ALA A 34 -3.66 16.51 -6.41
C ALA A 34 -2.36 16.03 -7.10
N VAL A 35 -2.38 15.95 -8.43
CA VAL A 35 -1.24 15.43 -9.22
C VAL A 35 0.07 16.19 -8.96
N TRP A 36 -0.01 17.48 -8.61
CA TRP A 36 1.16 18.31 -8.24
C TRP A 36 1.64 18.11 -6.80
N ASP A 37 0.86 17.46 -5.93
CA ASP A 37 1.23 17.18 -4.54
C ASP A 37 1.89 15.80 -4.34
N ASN A 38 2.08 15.05 -5.44
CA ASN A 38 2.49 13.65 -5.39
C ASN A 38 3.86 13.47 -4.71
N GLU A 39 4.80 14.37 -4.94
CA GLU A 39 6.11 14.35 -4.25
C GLU A 39 5.98 14.63 -2.75
N THR A 40 5.10 15.55 -2.36
CA THR A 40 4.79 15.82 -0.95
C THR A 40 4.19 14.59 -0.29
N CYS A 41 3.22 13.93 -0.93
CA CYS A 41 2.63 12.68 -0.44
C CYS A 41 3.69 11.59 -0.26
N ARG A 42 4.58 11.38 -1.25
CA ARG A 42 5.70 10.43 -1.15
C ARG A 42 6.61 10.71 0.04
N ARG A 43 7.00 11.98 0.24
CA ARG A 43 7.83 12.37 1.38
C ARG A 43 7.13 12.09 2.71
N VAL A 44 5.86 12.46 2.83
CA VAL A 44 5.07 12.24 4.05
C VAL A 44 4.93 10.75 4.37
N CYS A 45 4.64 9.92 3.37
CA CYS A 45 4.61 8.46 3.54
C CYS A 45 5.99 7.90 3.93
N GLY A 46 7.09 8.42 3.37
CA GLY A 46 8.44 8.07 3.79
C GLY A 46 8.72 8.43 5.25
N GLU A 47 8.26 9.59 5.72
CA GLU A 47 8.33 9.98 7.14
C GLU A 47 7.45 9.12 8.05
N GLU A 48 6.40 8.48 7.52
CA GLU A 48 5.59 7.47 8.22
C GLU A 48 6.24 6.08 8.20
N GLY A 49 7.44 5.93 7.63
CA GLY A 49 8.15 4.66 7.51
C GLY A 49 7.62 3.76 6.39
N ARG A 50 6.88 4.34 5.43
CA ARG A 50 6.33 3.64 4.26
C ARG A 50 7.28 3.74 3.07
N ARG A 51 7.12 2.86 2.08
CA ARG A 51 8.02 2.81 0.92
C ARG A 51 7.87 4.04 0.03
N SER A 52 6.63 4.46 -0.20
CA SER A 52 6.26 5.54 -1.11
C SER A 52 4.81 5.93 -0.83
N GLY A 53 4.28 6.86 -1.62
CA GLY A 53 2.86 7.15 -1.67
C GLY A 53 2.42 7.75 -3.01
N HIS A 54 1.12 7.85 -3.19
CA HIS A 54 0.51 8.45 -4.37
C HIS A 54 -0.81 9.17 -4.06
N CYS A 55 -1.13 10.15 -4.90
CA CYS A 55 -2.44 10.79 -4.87
C CYS A 55 -3.49 10.00 -5.65
N SER A 56 -4.67 9.83 -5.06
CA SER A 56 -5.84 9.21 -5.69
C SER A 56 -6.80 10.25 -6.29
N PRO A 57 -7.70 9.86 -7.22
CA PRO A 57 -8.75 10.73 -7.76
C PRO A 57 -9.68 11.32 -6.69
N SER A 58 -9.79 10.67 -5.53
CA SER A 58 -10.54 11.17 -4.36
C SER A 58 -9.80 12.26 -3.56
N LEU A 59 -8.71 12.81 -4.12
CA LEU A 59 -7.86 13.83 -3.51
C LEU A 59 -7.28 13.38 -2.15
N LYS A 60 -6.97 12.09 -2.02
CA LYS A 60 -6.34 11.51 -0.83
C LYS A 60 -4.93 11.01 -1.14
N CYS A 61 -4.04 11.16 -0.16
CA CYS A 61 -2.70 10.58 -0.18
C CYS A 61 -2.74 9.16 0.40
N TRP A 62 -2.30 8.20 -0.41
CA TRP A 62 -2.18 6.80 -0.05
C TRP A 62 -0.70 6.43 0.05
N CYS A 63 -0.33 5.67 1.09
CA CYS A 63 1.02 5.17 1.30
C CYS A 63 1.11 3.69 0.95
N GLU A 64 2.17 3.32 0.26
CA GLU A 64 2.44 1.96 -0.21
C GLU A 64 3.20 1.16 0.86
N GLY A 65 2.88 -0.14 0.98
CA GLY A 65 3.50 -1.02 1.97
C GLY A 65 2.95 -0.78 3.38
N CYS A 66 1.64 -0.60 3.46
CA CYS A 66 0.87 -1.05 4.59
C CYS A 66 0.57 -2.56 4.45
#